data_AF-A0A1G7S1P9-F1
#
_entry.id   AF-A0A1G7S1P9-F1
#
_cell.length_a   1.000
_cell.length_b   1.000
_cell.length_c   1.000
_cell.angle_alpha   90.00
_cell.angle_beta   90.00
_cell.angle_gamma   90.00
#
_symmetry.space_group_name_H-M   'P 1'
#
loop_
_entity.id
_entity.type
_entity.pdbx_description
1 polymer ?
#
loop_
_entity_poly.entity_id
_entity_poly.type
_entity_poly.pdbx_seq_one_letter_code
_entity_poly.pdbx_strand_id
1 'polypeptide(L)'
;MKRTDDDQLFRLLRSITFGIILFVIMGGWVNSLSVSGQENEFEVTNQTIDATIDAKGNTHVRLNYEIDAHDLNQLEISIPTDDQKLSSYRVGIIEQDKTINYFSETSSGVAGSYQMTQNPIEAKVRITYPVVNSKVHYLIEYDLDQAVINYQDGAYFEGAWLPLLDSNKGKNTNITLNLSFAGQLKEENISYWLHDTQVNHFEYKNEEGITLLVMKLSSKIKENQPISLHAFFPKSVTPNNPNQIDIKGKQSIQTKEKNIQQKLAEQTKQRDYHLLMRTGLAILVPFLGTMIIYQKYKQIKKNKKAPIVEKTKLGKLPEPIESCLINSLVYQQEPGPNELAASILELGRKGYIKLLPVRMSTRSHSRVRSGFTLAFRLLEDMPNQTLLPSHERYALQLISLDMGEKKVITLEEIIAKIRQRKQNKKAYQDLWKKYSDAIKVKSVTADYPRRKKKNYLIIFSIIVLIFTLLLAVGITLDLINQDRSQWLIGVLVIIGSHILVQLGLAFLLIREYLYRKSTNQQVAIWDSFKSDLRTINRIDLKQFADIDQWEKLLIYAVSLDEIATIQQAFTHCFDMMDLEKNSRSQNADFYRVHGSVANILQPAIKEWIELIDPKGRWLRKISETD
;
A
#
# COMPACT_ATOMS: atom_id res chain seq x y z
N MET A 1 32.47 -7.29 -14.88
CA MET A 1 32.87 -7.39 -13.46
C MET A 1 32.21 -6.30 -12.59
N LYS A 2 30.89 -6.06 -12.74
CA LYS A 2 30.18 -4.92 -12.08
C LYS A 2 28.80 -5.32 -11.50
N ARG A 3 28.59 -6.63 -11.29
CA ARG A 3 27.27 -7.25 -11.01
C ARG A 3 27.08 -7.60 -9.52
N THR A 4 28.10 -7.41 -8.69
CA THR A 4 28.15 -7.86 -7.29
C THR A 4 27.70 -6.80 -6.29
N ASP A 5 27.92 -5.50 -6.57
CA ASP A 5 27.64 -4.43 -5.59
C ASP A 5 26.14 -4.11 -5.46
N ASP A 6 25.39 -4.17 -6.56
CA ASP A 6 23.94 -3.91 -6.55
C ASP A 6 23.16 -4.97 -5.75
N ASP A 7 23.63 -6.23 -5.72
CA ASP A 7 22.98 -7.32 -4.99
C ASP A 7 23.26 -7.28 -3.48
N GLN A 8 24.45 -6.83 -3.05
CA GLN A 8 24.79 -6.69 -1.63
C GLN A 8 24.05 -5.52 -0.98
N LEU A 9 24.01 -4.36 -1.64
CA LEU A 9 23.24 -3.20 -1.19
C LEU A 9 21.75 -3.56 -1.04
N PHE A 10 21.22 -4.41 -1.91
CA PHE A 10 19.82 -4.81 -1.92
C PHE A 10 19.45 -5.77 -0.78
N ARG A 11 20.35 -6.68 -0.41
CA ARG A 11 20.15 -7.57 0.76
C ARG A 11 20.13 -6.77 2.06
N LEU A 12 21.02 -5.78 2.17
CA LEU A 12 21.05 -4.82 3.28
C LEU A 12 19.78 -3.98 3.35
N LEU A 13 19.30 -3.44 2.23
CA LEU A 13 18.07 -2.65 2.20
C LEU A 13 16.84 -3.48 2.56
N ARG A 14 16.79 -4.76 2.17
CA ARG A 14 15.70 -5.69 2.53
C ARG A 14 15.67 -6.03 4.01
N SER A 15 16.83 -6.32 4.61
CA SER A 15 16.90 -6.63 6.04
C SER A 15 16.57 -5.41 6.90
N ILE A 16 17.03 -4.21 6.49
CA ILE A 16 16.75 -2.96 7.19
C ILE A 16 15.26 -2.59 7.08
N THR A 17 14.66 -2.67 5.89
CA THR A 17 13.23 -2.36 5.72
C THR A 17 12.32 -3.35 6.44
N PHE A 18 12.65 -4.65 6.42
CA PHE A 18 11.88 -5.66 7.16
C PHE A 18 12.01 -5.46 8.68
N GLY A 19 13.21 -5.13 9.17
CA GLY A 19 13.44 -4.81 10.58
C GLY A 19 12.67 -3.57 11.05
N ILE A 20 12.60 -2.52 10.23
CA ILE A 20 11.86 -1.28 10.56
C ILE A 20 10.34 -1.53 10.54
N ILE A 21 9.81 -2.31 9.59
CA ILE A 21 8.39 -2.66 9.54
C ILE A 21 8.00 -3.50 10.76
N LEU A 22 8.83 -4.49 11.12
CA LEU A 22 8.58 -5.31 12.31
C LEU A 22 8.64 -4.49 13.60
N PHE A 23 9.56 -3.52 13.69
CA PHE A 23 9.69 -2.63 14.84
C PHE A 23 8.51 -1.65 14.98
N VAL A 24 7.96 -1.15 13.86
CA VAL A 24 6.76 -0.29 13.86
C VAL A 24 5.49 -1.09 14.21
N ILE A 25 5.38 -2.33 13.72
CA ILE A 25 4.25 -3.22 14.06
C ILE A 25 4.33 -3.66 15.53
N MET A 26 5.52 -3.98 16.05
CA MET A 26 5.68 -4.37 17.46
C MET A 26 5.62 -3.18 18.43
N GLY A 27 6.11 -2.00 18.05
CA GLY A 27 6.11 -0.81 18.92
C GLY A 27 4.76 -0.10 19.01
N GLY A 28 3.90 -0.24 18.00
CA GLY A 28 2.61 0.46 17.94
C GLY A 28 1.43 -0.25 18.64
N TRP A 29 1.55 -1.53 18.97
CA TRP A 29 0.42 -2.37 19.40
C TRP A 29 0.33 -2.66 20.91
N VAL A 30 1.32 -2.27 21.71
CA VAL A 30 1.40 -2.72 23.12
C VAL A 30 0.66 -1.80 24.11
N ASN A 31 0.25 -0.59 23.73
CA ASN A 31 -0.21 0.41 24.71
C ASN A 31 -1.71 0.79 24.66
N SER A 32 -2.58 0.11 23.89
CA SER A 32 -3.95 0.62 23.64
C SER A 32 -5.10 -0.36 23.88
N LEU A 33 -4.95 -1.34 24.77
CA LEU A 33 -6.07 -2.19 25.19
C LEU A 33 -6.24 -2.14 26.71
N SER A 34 -6.74 -1.02 27.20
CA SER A 34 -7.45 -0.97 28.48
C SER A 34 -8.94 -1.19 28.19
N VAL A 35 -9.44 -2.34 28.62
CA VAL A 35 -10.87 -2.69 28.64
C VAL A 35 -11.51 -1.91 29.79
N SER A 36 -12.42 -0.98 29.51
CA SER A 36 -13.24 -0.33 30.55
C SER A 36 -14.36 -1.28 30.97
N GLY A 37 -14.45 -1.55 32.27
CA GLY A 37 -15.56 -2.27 32.89
C GLY A 37 -16.78 -1.36 33.08
N GLN A 38 -17.98 -1.98 33.05
CA GLN A 38 -19.32 -1.45 33.32
C GLN A 38 -19.46 0.09 33.38
N GLU A 39 -19.99 0.67 32.31
CA GLU A 39 -20.26 2.11 32.17
C GLU A 39 -21.42 2.56 33.09
N ASN A 40 -21.10 3.25 34.18
CA ASN A 40 -22.01 4.24 34.75
C ASN A 40 -21.96 5.49 33.85
N GLU A 41 -23.10 6.06 33.47
CA GLU A 41 -23.16 7.22 32.57
C GLU A 41 -23.52 8.49 33.36
N PHE A 42 -22.51 9.33 33.62
CA PHE A 42 -22.65 10.55 34.42
C PHE A 42 -21.67 11.65 34.00
N GLU A 43 -22.08 12.91 34.20
CA GLU A 43 -21.29 14.12 33.96
C GLU A 43 -21.08 14.88 35.28
N VAL A 44 -19.83 15.20 35.61
CA VAL A 44 -19.43 16.01 36.77
C VAL A 44 -19.38 17.48 36.33
N THR A 45 -20.40 18.23 36.70
CA THR A 45 -20.56 19.62 36.29
C THR A 45 -19.70 20.59 37.10
N ASN A 46 -19.65 20.40 38.43
CA ASN A 46 -18.85 21.21 39.34
C ASN A 46 -18.23 20.34 40.44
N GLN A 47 -17.00 20.65 40.82
CA GLN A 47 -16.32 20.08 41.97
C GLN A 47 -15.77 21.21 42.84
N THR A 48 -16.08 21.17 44.14
CA THR A 48 -15.51 22.11 45.12
C THR A 48 -14.76 21.34 46.20
N ILE A 49 -13.55 21.78 46.48
CA ILE A 49 -12.67 21.24 47.53
C ILE A 49 -12.46 22.35 48.54
N ASP A 50 -13.14 22.28 49.68
CA ASP A 50 -12.94 23.21 50.79
C ASP A 50 -12.03 22.57 51.83
N ALA A 51 -10.84 23.12 52.02
CA ALA A 51 -9.89 22.70 53.04
C ALA A 51 -9.74 23.82 54.08
N THR A 52 -10.06 23.51 55.34
CA THR A 52 -9.96 24.45 56.46
C THR A 52 -8.90 23.96 57.45
N ILE A 53 -7.89 24.78 57.71
CA ILE A 53 -6.82 24.44 58.66
C ILE A 53 -7.16 25.01 60.04
N ASP A 54 -7.13 24.15 61.06
CA ASP A 54 -7.40 24.53 62.44
C ASP A 54 -6.13 24.98 63.21
N ALA A 55 -6.32 25.50 64.43
CA ALA A 55 -5.22 25.95 65.27
C ALA A 55 -4.27 24.83 65.74
N LYS A 56 -4.69 23.56 65.64
CA LYS A 56 -3.91 22.36 65.98
C LYS A 56 -3.20 21.77 64.75
N GLY A 57 -3.35 22.35 63.57
CA GLY A 57 -2.74 21.84 62.33
C GLY A 57 -3.48 20.63 61.74
N ASN A 58 -4.72 20.36 62.17
CA ASN A 58 -5.61 19.43 61.50
C ASN A 58 -6.29 20.14 60.32
N THR A 59 -6.59 19.38 59.27
CA THR A 59 -7.29 19.92 58.09
C THR A 59 -8.65 19.27 57.97
N HIS A 60 -9.70 20.09 58.06
CA HIS A 60 -11.08 19.69 57.79
C HIS A 60 -11.34 19.87 56.29
N VAL A 61 -11.66 18.77 55.59
CA VAL A 61 -11.90 18.78 54.16
C VAL A 61 -13.35 18.48 53.87
N ARG A 62 -13.94 19.28 52.98
CA ARG A 62 -15.27 19.09 52.42
C ARG A 62 -15.17 19.01 50.89
N LEU A 63 -15.51 17.85 50.34
CA LEU A 63 -15.59 17.62 48.91
C LEU A 63 -17.05 17.66 48.48
N ASN A 64 -17.37 18.53 47.54
CA ASN A 64 -18.69 18.66 46.96
C ASN A 64 -18.63 18.34 45.46
N TYR A 65 -19.46 17.39 45.02
CA TYR A 65 -19.57 16.97 43.63
C TYR A 65 -21.00 17.19 43.13
N GLU A 66 -21.15 17.99 42.08
CA GLU A 66 -22.42 18.17 41.37
C GLU A 66 -22.42 17.28 40.12
N ILE A 67 -23.20 16.20 40.16
CA ILE A 67 -23.24 15.17 39.12
C ILE A 67 -24.60 15.19 38.44
N ASP A 68 -24.60 15.24 37.11
CA ASP A 68 -25.77 14.97 36.26
C ASP A 68 -25.72 13.50 35.83
N ALA A 69 -26.55 12.66 36.45
CA ALA A 69 -26.52 11.22 36.27
C ALA A 69 -27.63 10.76 35.29
N HIS A 70 -27.24 10.09 34.20
CA HIS A 70 -28.17 9.42 33.30
C HIS A 70 -28.56 8.05 33.88
N ASP A 71 -27.55 7.26 34.25
CA ASP A 71 -27.68 6.00 34.98
C ASP A 71 -26.44 5.79 35.88
N LEU A 72 -26.61 5.95 37.20
CA LEU A 72 -25.56 5.82 38.19
C LEU A 72 -26.03 4.96 39.36
N ASN A 73 -25.45 3.77 39.51
CA ASN A 73 -25.78 2.88 40.64
C ASN A 73 -24.82 3.03 41.82
N GLN A 74 -23.53 3.19 41.53
CA GLN A 74 -22.47 3.31 42.52
C GLN A 74 -21.42 4.32 42.07
N LEU A 75 -20.89 5.09 43.03
CA LEU A 75 -19.82 6.05 42.80
C LEU A 75 -18.62 5.68 43.68
N GLU A 76 -17.43 5.56 43.08
CA GLU A 76 -16.19 5.30 43.80
C GLU A 76 -15.27 6.53 43.77
N ILE A 77 -14.84 6.98 44.94
CA ILE A 77 -13.98 8.15 45.12
C ILE A 77 -12.74 7.75 45.92
N SER A 78 -11.58 8.06 45.38
CA SER A 78 -10.29 7.83 46.03
C SER A 78 -9.77 9.12 46.66
N ILE A 79 -9.43 9.05 47.93
CA ILE A 79 -8.88 10.14 48.74
C ILE A 79 -7.41 9.80 49.01
N PRO A 80 -6.43 10.53 48.44
CA PRO A 80 -5.02 10.38 48.79
C PRO A 80 -4.83 10.76 50.27
N THR A 81 -4.24 9.88 51.06
CA THR A 81 -3.96 10.15 52.49
C THR A 81 -2.48 10.36 52.76
N ASP A 82 -1.57 9.85 51.91
CA ASP A 82 -0.11 10.05 52.03
C ASP A 82 0.43 9.87 53.46
N ASP A 83 0.09 8.72 54.08
CA ASP A 83 0.42 8.33 55.46
C ASP A 83 -0.23 9.20 56.57
N GLN A 84 -1.05 10.19 56.22
CA GLN A 84 -1.85 10.97 57.16
C GLN A 84 -3.04 10.15 57.64
N LYS A 85 -3.37 10.28 58.93
CA LYS A 85 -4.50 9.59 59.51
C LYS A 85 -5.80 10.34 59.18
N LEU A 86 -6.65 9.69 58.40
CA LEU A 86 -8.01 10.15 58.11
C LEU A 86 -8.95 9.82 59.28
N SER A 87 -9.71 10.81 59.76
CA SER A 87 -10.67 10.68 60.86
C SER A 87 -11.99 11.42 60.59
N SER A 88 -13.00 11.22 61.44
CA SER A 88 -14.29 11.93 61.43
C SER A 88 -15.04 11.97 60.09
N TYR A 89 -14.91 10.95 59.24
CA TYR A 89 -15.48 10.96 57.90
C TYR A 89 -17.01 10.81 57.90
N ARG A 90 -17.66 11.54 57.00
CA ARG A 90 -19.11 11.47 56.74
C ARG A 90 -19.38 11.61 55.25
N VAL A 91 -20.37 10.86 54.77
CA VAL A 91 -20.78 10.86 53.37
C VAL A 91 -22.28 11.08 53.31
N GLY A 92 -22.74 11.91 52.37
CA GLY A 92 -24.16 12.16 52.20
C GLY A 92 -24.47 12.85 50.88
N ILE A 93 -25.72 13.26 50.75
CA ILE A 93 -26.21 14.09 49.64
C ILE A 93 -26.79 15.40 50.17
N ILE A 94 -26.65 16.46 49.37
CA ILE A 94 -27.29 17.75 49.63
C ILE A 94 -28.63 17.75 48.90
N GLU A 95 -29.73 17.86 49.65
CA GLU A 95 -31.08 17.93 49.12
C GLU A 95 -31.41 19.34 48.58
N GLN A 96 -32.50 19.48 47.83
CA GLN A 96 -32.87 20.74 47.15
C GLN A 96 -33.10 21.92 48.11
N ASP A 97 -33.46 21.65 49.36
CA ASP A 97 -33.65 22.62 50.44
C ASP A 97 -32.34 22.97 51.19
N LYS A 98 -31.20 22.45 50.72
CA LYS A 98 -29.86 22.55 51.32
C LYS A 98 -29.70 21.77 52.63
N THR A 99 -30.63 20.89 52.97
CA THR A 99 -30.41 19.93 54.06
C THR A 99 -29.45 18.83 53.61
N ILE A 100 -28.70 18.26 54.55
CA ILE A 100 -27.73 17.20 54.27
C ILE A 100 -28.30 15.89 54.80
N ASN A 101 -28.46 14.92 53.91
CA ASN A 101 -28.88 13.58 54.25
C ASN A 101 -27.63 12.67 54.30
N TYR A 102 -27.17 12.37 55.52
CA TYR A 102 -25.99 11.54 55.74
C TYR A 102 -26.33 10.05 55.60
N PHE A 103 -25.46 9.33 54.90
CA PHE A 103 -25.57 7.89 54.72
C PHE A 103 -24.96 7.12 55.89
N SER A 104 -25.39 5.87 56.05
CA SER A 104 -24.81 4.94 57.01
C SER A 104 -23.71 4.10 56.35
N GLU A 105 -22.64 3.82 57.09
CA GLU A 105 -21.59 2.91 56.63
C GLU A 105 -22.07 1.44 56.71
N THR A 106 -22.02 0.69 55.60
CA THR A 106 -22.46 -0.72 55.58
C THR A 106 -21.57 -1.60 54.71
N SER A 107 -21.32 -2.85 55.12
CA SER A 107 -20.54 -3.80 54.32
C SER A 107 -21.31 -4.45 53.16
N SER A 108 -22.63 -4.24 53.08
CA SER A 108 -23.54 -4.92 52.14
C SER A 108 -23.92 -4.10 50.90
N GLY A 109 -23.53 -2.82 50.82
CA GLY A 109 -23.76 -1.99 49.64
C GLY A 109 -25.25 -1.71 49.38
N VAL A 110 -26.02 -1.47 50.44
CA VAL A 110 -27.44 -1.15 50.35
C VAL A 110 -27.63 0.26 49.78
N ALA A 111 -28.71 0.52 49.06
CA ALA A 111 -29.04 1.86 48.57
C ALA A 111 -29.11 2.88 49.73
N GLY A 112 -28.48 4.05 49.57
CA GLY A 112 -28.36 5.07 50.62
C GLY A 112 -27.28 4.75 51.67
N SER A 113 -26.27 3.97 51.31
CA SER A 113 -25.15 3.62 52.17
C SER A 113 -23.80 3.87 51.50
N TYR A 114 -22.72 3.85 52.29
CA TYR A 114 -21.36 3.91 51.78
C TYR A 114 -20.47 2.85 52.42
N GLN A 115 -19.33 2.59 51.77
CA GLN A 115 -18.24 1.72 52.22
C GLN A 115 -16.95 2.51 52.23
N MET A 116 -16.22 2.49 53.35
CA MET A 116 -14.87 3.04 53.43
C MET A 116 -13.86 1.89 53.51
N THR A 117 -12.83 1.94 52.67
CA THR A 117 -11.65 1.09 52.81
C THR A 117 -10.42 1.96 52.87
N GLN A 118 -9.59 1.79 53.88
CA GLN A 118 -8.42 2.63 54.12
C GLN A 118 -7.15 1.81 54.12
N ASN A 119 -6.19 2.26 53.32
CA ASN A 119 -4.79 1.85 53.32
C ASN A 119 -3.94 3.05 53.80
N PRO A 120 -2.63 2.87 54.08
CA PRO A 120 -1.79 3.99 54.53
C PRO A 120 -1.73 5.16 53.56
N ILE A 121 -1.80 4.88 52.25
CA ILE A 121 -1.56 5.87 51.19
C ILE A 121 -2.88 6.39 50.56
N GLU A 122 -3.96 5.61 50.63
CA GLU A 122 -5.25 5.96 50.04
C GLU A 122 -6.43 5.46 50.88
N ALA A 123 -7.52 6.25 50.87
CA ALA A 123 -8.84 5.82 51.34
C ALA A 123 -9.82 5.79 50.16
N LYS A 124 -10.58 4.71 50.00
CA LYS A 124 -11.59 4.55 48.95
C LYS A 124 -12.98 4.56 49.55
N VAL A 125 -13.79 5.48 49.06
CA VAL A 125 -15.20 5.65 49.40
C VAL A 125 -16.04 5.11 48.27
N ARG A 126 -16.79 4.04 48.51
CA ARG A 126 -17.80 3.54 47.57
C ARG A 126 -19.19 3.91 48.07
N ILE A 127 -19.87 4.77 47.33
CA ILE A 127 -21.22 5.27 47.63
C ILE A 127 -22.21 4.48 46.79
N THR A 128 -23.22 3.86 47.43
CA THR A 128 -24.30 3.18 46.72
C THR A 128 -25.58 4.00 46.85
N TYR A 129 -25.90 4.73 45.77
CA TYR A 129 -27.09 5.56 45.70
C TYR A 129 -27.56 5.53 44.24
N PRO A 130 -28.54 4.68 43.89
CA PRO A 130 -29.04 4.57 42.52
C PRO A 130 -29.77 5.85 42.08
N VAL A 131 -29.34 6.42 40.95
CA VAL A 131 -29.84 7.66 40.37
C VAL A 131 -30.07 7.46 38.89
N VAL A 132 -31.24 7.88 38.39
CA VAL A 132 -31.59 7.82 36.96
C VAL A 132 -32.11 9.18 36.51
N ASN A 133 -31.50 9.74 35.47
CA ASN A 133 -31.90 11.01 34.84
C ASN A 133 -32.12 12.17 35.83
N SER A 134 -31.18 12.38 36.76
CA SER A 134 -31.30 13.49 37.71
C SER A 134 -29.96 14.01 38.22
N LYS A 135 -29.98 15.25 38.70
CA LYS A 135 -28.83 15.90 39.32
C LYS A 135 -28.75 15.57 40.80
N VAL A 136 -27.55 15.20 41.25
CA VAL A 136 -27.27 14.88 42.65
C VAL A 136 -26.02 15.60 43.11
N HIS A 137 -26.08 16.11 44.34
CA HIS A 137 -24.97 16.78 45.00
C HIS A 137 -24.40 15.86 46.08
N TYR A 138 -23.27 15.21 45.80
CA TYR A 138 -22.58 14.38 46.78
C TYR A 138 -21.70 15.23 47.68
N LEU A 139 -21.71 14.89 48.97
CA LEU A 139 -20.92 15.53 50.00
C LEU A 139 -20.07 14.49 50.71
N ILE A 140 -18.77 14.74 50.78
CA ILE A 140 -17.83 13.96 51.58
C ILE A 140 -17.08 14.91 52.51
N GLU A 141 -17.14 14.64 53.79
CA GLU A 141 -16.46 15.39 54.84
C GLU A 141 -15.46 14.46 55.53
N TYR A 142 -14.25 14.92 55.79
CA TYR A 142 -13.24 14.16 56.53
C TYR A 142 -12.18 15.07 57.15
N ASP A 143 -11.50 14.56 58.17
CA ASP A 143 -10.41 15.24 58.86
C ASP A 143 -9.09 14.54 58.55
N LEU A 144 -8.05 15.33 58.26
CA LEU A 144 -6.67 14.88 58.16
C LEU A 144 -5.90 15.34 59.40
N ASP A 145 -5.48 14.38 60.22
CA ASP A 145 -4.69 14.65 61.42
C ASP A 145 -3.26 15.06 61.03
N GLN A 146 -2.77 16.17 61.60
CA GLN A 146 -1.37 16.63 61.46
C GLN A 146 -0.88 16.92 60.03
N ALA A 147 -1.77 17.30 59.12
CA ALA A 147 -1.43 17.68 57.73
C ALA A 147 -0.50 18.90 57.62
N VAL A 148 -0.33 19.66 58.70
CA VAL A 148 0.56 20.83 58.77
C VAL A 148 1.80 20.55 59.61
N ILE A 149 2.97 20.95 59.11
CA ILE A 149 4.24 20.93 59.85
C ILE A 149 4.61 22.36 60.25
N ASN A 150 4.82 22.60 61.54
CA ASN A 150 5.29 23.88 62.05
C ASN A 150 6.83 23.94 62.10
N TYR A 151 7.42 24.87 61.37
CA TYR A 151 8.83 25.24 61.44
C TYR A 151 9.06 26.42 62.40
N GLN A 152 10.33 26.78 62.65
CA GLN A 152 10.65 27.99 63.43
C GLN A 152 10.15 29.27 62.78
N ASP A 153 10.13 29.32 61.44
CA ASP A 153 9.89 30.52 60.62
C ASP A 153 8.55 30.52 59.86
N GLY A 154 7.70 29.52 60.09
CA GLY A 154 6.38 29.42 59.47
C GLY A 154 5.76 28.02 59.62
N ALA A 155 4.66 27.77 58.92
CA ALA A 155 3.98 26.50 58.85
C ALA A 155 3.82 26.08 57.38
N TYR A 156 3.91 24.78 57.12
CA TYR A 156 3.84 24.19 55.78
C TYR A 156 2.73 23.14 55.72
N PHE A 157 1.90 23.23 54.69
CA PHE A 157 0.80 22.32 54.40
C PHE A 157 1.03 21.65 53.04
N GLU A 158 0.72 20.37 52.97
CA GLU A 158 0.74 19.55 51.76
C GLU A 158 -0.57 18.76 51.71
N GLY A 159 -1.40 19.07 50.71
CA GLY A 159 -2.69 18.40 50.48
C GLY A 159 -2.80 17.92 49.04
N ALA A 160 -3.35 16.72 48.86
CA ALA A 160 -3.55 16.11 47.55
C ALA A 160 -4.99 15.59 47.41
N TRP A 161 -5.60 15.82 46.25
CA TRP A 161 -6.97 15.38 45.98
C TRP A 161 -7.07 14.79 44.57
N LEU A 162 -7.78 13.67 44.45
CA LEU A 162 -8.09 13.09 43.14
C LEU A 162 -9.41 13.68 42.63
N PRO A 163 -9.41 14.44 41.52
CA PRO A 163 -10.65 14.96 40.96
C PRO A 163 -11.48 13.83 40.34
N LEU A 164 -12.80 13.95 40.45
CA LEU A 164 -13.72 13.03 39.80
C LEU A 164 -13.95 13.52 38.35
N LEU A 165 -13.71 12.66 37.37
CA LEU A 165 -13.87 12.98 35.96
C LEU A 165 -15.12 12.27 35.39
N ASP A 166 -15.72 12.87 34.36
CA ASP A 166 -16.89 12.33 33.66
C ASP A 166 -16.66 10.93 33.09
N SER A 167 -17.74 10.15 33.00
CA SER A 167 -17.71 8.83 32.34
C SER A 167 -17.30 8.93 30.86
N ASN A 168 -17.63 10.03 30.19
CA ASN A 168 -17.40 10.25 28.76
C ASN A 168 -16.08 11.00 28.43
N LYS A 169 -15.10 11.02 29.35
CA LYS A 169 -13.71 11.48 29.14
C LYS A 169 -13.54 12.76 28.30
N GLY A 170 -14.38 13.76 28.54
CA GLY A 170 -14.16 15.06 27.91
C GLY A 170 -15.33 16.02 27.98
N LYS A 171 -15.43 16.80 29.07
CA LYS A 171 -15.65 18.25 29.07
C LYS A 171 -15.56 18.85 30.48
N ASN A 172 -14.87 20.00 30.59
CA ASN A 172 -15.14 21.13 31.49
C ASN A 172 -15.75 20.86 32.89
N THR A 173 -15.19 19.96 33.69
CA THR A 173 -15.45 20.00 35.14
C THR A 173 -14.84 21.28 35.71
N ASN A 174 -15.66 22.17 36.27
CA ASN A 174 -15.15 23.34 36.98
C ASN A 174 -14.71 22.90 38.37
N ILE A 175 -13.40 22.91 38.60
CA ILE A 175 -12.84 22.58 39.92
C ILE A 175 -12.45 23.88 40.62
N THR A 176 -13.01 24.07 41.81
CA THR A 176 -12.67 25.18 42.70
C THR A 176 -12.03 24.62 43.97
N LEU A 177 -10.82 25.07 44.27
CA LEU A 177 -10.11 24.73 45.50
C LEU A 177 -10.10 25.96 46.41
N ASN A 178 -10.67 25.79 47.59
CA ASN A 178 -10.77 26.80 48.64
C ASN A 178 -9.89 26.38 49.82
N LEU A 179 -8.85 27.15 50.12
CA LEU A 179 -8.03 26.96 51.32
C LEU A 179 -8.33 28.08 52.30
N SER A 180 -8.80 27.73 53.51
CA SER A 180 -9.19 28.70 54.52
C SER A 180 -8.38 28.56 55.82
N PHE A 181 -8.14 29.71 56.46
CA PHE A 181 -7.37 29.84 57.70
C PHE A 181 -8.16 30.64 58.73
N ALA A 182 -8.08 30.23 60.00
CA ALA A 182 -8.57 31.03 61.11
C ALA A 182 -7.68 32.26 61.32
N GLY A 183 -8.26 33.46 61.27
CA GLY A 183 -7.57 34.74 61.44
C GLY A 183 -7.38 35.50 60.13
N GLN A 184 -7.11 36.81 60.25
CA GLN A 184 -6.80 37.68 59.13
C GLN A 184 -5.30 37.66 58.84
N LEU A 185 -4.93 37.13 57.69
CA LEU A 185 -3.57 37.16 57.17
C LEU A 185 -3.46 38.27 56.12
N LYS A 186 -2.23 38.53 55.69
CA LYS A 186 -1.95 39.31 54.50
C LYS A 186 -1.48 38.36 53.40
N GLU A 187 -1.88 38.62 52.17
CA GLU A 187 -1.51 37.81 51.00
C GLU A 187 0.01 37.62 50.88
N GLU A 188 0.80 38.67 51.16
CA GLU A 188 2.28 38.65 51.12
C GLU A 188 2.94 37.62 52.07
N ASN A 189 2.22 37.18 53.08
CA ASN A 189 2.71 36.22 54.08
C ASN A 189 2.41 34.77 53.71
N ILE A 190 1.70 34.53 52.60
CA ILE A 190 1.32 33.21 52.15
C ILE A 190 2.03 32.93 50.83
N SER A 191 2.71 31.78 50.75
CA SER A 191 3.25 31.25 49.51
C SER A 191 2.54 29.96 49.20
N TYR A 192 2.13 29.76 47.95
CA TYR A 192 1.45 28.53 47.53
C TYR A 192 2.03 28.03 46.21
N TRP A 193 2.00 26.71 46.04
CA TRP A 193 2.42 26.02 44.84
C TRP A 193 1.38 24.96 44.52
N LEU A 194 0.90 24.96 43.28
CA LEU A 194 -0.06 23.99 42.79
C LEU A 194 0.64 23.09 41.76
N HIS A 195 0.49 21.79 41.94
CA HIS A 195 1.05 20.78 41.04
C HIS A 195 -0.05 20.15 40.20
N ASP A 196 0.37 19.57 39.07
CA ASP A 196 -0.46 18.72 38.20
C ASP A 196 -1.67 19.39 37.51
N THR A 197 -1.89 20.68 37.75
CA THR A 197 -2.89 21.52 37.06
C THR A 197 -2.47 22.99 37.01
N GLN A 198 -3.25 23.82 36.31
CA GLN A 198 -3.04 25.27 36.20
C GLN A 198 -4.18 26.05 36.85
N VAL A 199 -3.87 27.18 37.47
CA VAL A 199 -4.86 28.11 38.03
C VAL A 199 -5.29 29.09 36.94
N ASN A 200 -6.57 29.05 36.56
CA ASN A 200 -7.17 29.99 35.62
C ASN A 200 -7.50 31.33 36.30
N HIS A 201 -7.96 31.25 37.55
CA HIS A 201 -8.33 32.42 38.33
C HIS A 201 -7.98 32.19 39.80
N PHE A 202 -7.36 33.20 40.40
CA PHE A 202 -7.01 33.22 41.81
C PHE A 202 -7.67 34.44 42.45
N GLU A 203 -8.27 34.23 43.61
CA GLU A 203 -8.92 35.27 44.38
C GLU A 203 -8.54 35.12 45.86
N TYR A 204 -8.02 36.20 46.45
CA TYR A 204 -7.70 36.32 47.86
C TYR A 204 -8.83 37.08 48.57
N LYS A 205 -9.41 36.50 49.63
CA LYS A 205 -10.47 37.14 50.43
C LYS A 205 -10.14 37.10 51.92
N ASN A 206 -10.47 38.20 52.59
CA ASN A 206 -10.53 38.27 54.05
C ASN A 206 -11.98 38.58 54.44
N GLU A 207 -12.71 37.59 54.94
CA GLU A 207 -14.13 37.72 55.30
C GLU A 207 -14.33 37.24 56.74
N GLU A 208 -15.03 38.03 57.57
CA GLU A 208 -15.48 37.62 58.92
C GLU A 208 -14.39 37.04 59.86
N GLY A 209 -13.13 37.47 59.68
CA GLY A 209 -12.00 36.98 60.50
C GLY A 209 -11.36 35.69 59.96
N ILE A 210 -11.71 35.27 58.75
CA ILE A 210 -11.17 34.12 58.03
C ILE A 210 -10.41 34.63 56.79
N THR A 211 -9.25 34.05 56.54
CA THR A 211 -8.53 34.24 55.26
C THR A 211 -8.89 33.10 54.33
N LEU A 212 -9.30 33.40 53.10
CA LEU A 212 -9.72 32.43 52.09
C LEU A 212 -8.95 32.62 50.78
N LEU A 213 -8.36 31.53 50.29
CA LEU A 213 -7.73 31.45 48.97
C LEU A 213 -8.63 30.63 48.04
N VAL A 214 -9.16 31.27 47.01
CA VAL A 214 -10.03 30.62 46.02
C VAL A 214 -9.24 30.43 44.72
N MET A 215 -9.06 29.19 44.30
CA MET A 215 -8.37 28.81 43.07
C MET A 215 -9.33 28.08 42.13
N LYS A 216 -9.63 28.68 40.98
CA LYS A 216 -10.35 28.01 39.90
C LYS A 216 -9.36 27.35 38.95
N LEU A 217 -9.46 26.05 38.80
CA LEU A 217 -8.50 25.23 38.08
C LEU A 217 -8.86 25.11 36.59
N SER A 218 -7.87 24.77 35.78
CA SER A 218 -8.06 24.49 34.35
C SER A 218 -8.77 23.17 34.12
N SER A 219 -9.64 23.12 33.10
CA SER A 219 -10.44 21.93 32.75
C SER A 219 -9.65 20.77 32.18
N LYS A 220 -8.32 20.90 32.03
CA LYS A 220 -7.43 19.86 31.50
C LYS A 220 -6.67 19.16 32.63
N ILE A 221 -7.35 18.26 33.32
CA ILE A 221 -6.73 17.39 34.33
C ILE A 221 -6.67 15.97 33.79
N LYS A 222 -5.55 15.27 34.02
CA LYS A 222 -5.39 13.89 33.57
C LYS A 222 -6.06 12.93 34.54
N GLU A 223 -6.61 11.86 33.99
CA GLU A 223 -7.19 10.75 34.75
C GLU A 223 -6.15 10.14 35.70
N ASN A 224 -6.57 9.84 36.93
CA ASN A 224 -5.74 9.28 38.01
C ASN A 224 -4.52 10.11 38.42
N GLN A 225 -4.49 11.41 38.14
CA GLN A 225 -3.44 12.30 38.61
C GLN A 225 -3.98 13.19 39.74
N PRO A 226 -3.45 13.11 40.98
CA PRO A 226 -3.89 13.96 42.08
C PRO A 226 -3.48 15.41 41.82
N ILE A 227 -4.32 16.34 42.27
CA ILE A 227 -4.02 17.76 42.33
C ILE A 227 -3.40 18.02 43.71
N SER A 228 -2.14 18.41 43.75
CA SER A 228 -1.43 18.70 45.00
C SER A 228 -1.27 20.20 45.22
N LEU A 229 -1.68 20.69 46.39
CA LEU A 229 -1.48 22.06 46.87
C LEU A 229 -0.48 22.06 48.02
N HIS A 230 0.60 22.79 47.82
CA HIS A 230 1.55 23.10 48.88
C HIS A 230 1.36 24.56 49.30
N ALA A 231 1.28 24.82 50.60
CA ALA A 231 1.13 26.17 51.13
C ALA A 231 2.08 26.41 52.30
N PHE A 232 2.69 27.60 52.33
CA PHE A 232 3.53 28.08 53.42
C PHE A 232 2.94 29.37 53.97
N PHE A 233 2.65 29.41 55.26
CA PHE A 233 1.95 30.51 55.93
C PHE A 233 2.50 30.75 57.35
N PRO A 234 2.11 31.85 58.03
CA PRO A 234 2.62 32.15 59.36
C PRO A 234 2.21 31.11 60.42
N LYS A 235 3.13 30.77 61.33
CA LYS A 235 2.86 29.85 62.46
C LYS A 235 1.73 30.33 63.40
N SER A 236 1.36 31.61 63.35
CA SER A 236 0.23 32.16 64.11
C SER A 236 -1.12 31.53 63.77
N VAL A 237 -1.24 30.87 62.60
CA VAL A 237 -2.44 30.14 62.19
C VAL A 237 -2.59 28.82 62.97
N THR A 238 -1.47 28.17 63.29
CA THR A 238 -1.41 26.84 63.91
C THR A 238 -0.65 26.87 65.27
N PRO A 239 -1.04 27.72 66.22
CA PRO A 239 -0.28 27.94 67.46
C PRO A 239 -0.18 26.68 68.34
N ASN A 240 -1.17 25.78 68.24
CA ASN A 240 -1.30 24.60 69.09
C ASN A 240 -0.95 23.29 68.37
N ASN A 241 -0.29 23.35 67.21
CA ASN A 241 0.02 22.16 66.41
C ASN A 241 1.13 21.33 67.08
N PRO A 242 0.91 20.03 67.39
CA PRO A 242 1.94 19.17 67.97
C PRO A 242 3.05 18.76 66.98
N ASN A 243 2.80 18.83 65.67
CA ASN A 243 3.76 18.48 64.63
C ASN A 243 4.72 19.66 64.36
N GLN A 244 5.78 19.77 65.16
CA GLN A 244 6.76 20.85 65.05
C GLN A 244 8.18 20.33 64.82
N ILE A 245 8.93 21.01 63.95
CA ILE A 245 10.34 20.74 63.69
C ILE A 245 11.13 22.01 64.00
N ASP A 246 12.15 21.89 64.85
CA ASP A 246 12.96 23.00 65.33
C ASP A 246 14.06 23.42 64.32
N ILE A 247 13.65 23.69 63.07
CA ILE A 247 14.51 24.22 62.01
C ILE A 247 13.78 25.30 61.23
N LYS A 248 14.52 26.19 60.56
CA LYS A 248 13.96 27.14 59.58
C LYS A 248 13.64 26.42 58.27
N GLY A 249 12.38 26.38 57.87
CA GLY A 249 11.88 25.62 56.72
C GLY A 249 11.65 26.45 55.47
N LYS A 250 11.50 27.79 55.57
CA LYS A 250 11.02 28.61 54.44
C LYS A 250 11.93 28.51 53.20
N GLN A 251 13.24 28.66 53.38
CA GLN A 251 14.20 28.66 52.27
C GLN A 251 14.37 27.27 51.63
N SER A 252 14.35 26.20 52.43
CA SER A 252 14.50 24.83 51.93
C SER A 252 13.29 24.43 51.10
N ILE A 253 12.07 24.77 51.54
CA ILE A 253 10.83 24.54 50.80
C ILE A 253 10.82 25.35 49.50
N GLN A 254 11.11 26.65 49.55
CA GLN A 254 11.18 27.48 48.33
C GLN A 254 12.19 26.93 47.30
N THR A 255 13.32 26.40 47.77
CA THR A 255 14.33 25.78 46.90
C THR A 255 13.84 24.44 46.33
N LYS A 256 13.19 23.61 47.15
CA LYS A 256 12.56 22.34 46.72
C LYS A 256 11.54 22.60 45.61
N GLU A 257 10.64 23.57 45.81
CA GLU A 257 9.59 23.93 44.85
C GLU A 257 10.15 24.48 43.55
N LYS A 258 11.15 25.37 43.64
CA LYS A 258 11.83 25.89 42.45
C LYS A 258 12.50 24.77 41.64
N ASN A 259 13.14 23.80 42.31
CA ASN A 259 13.76 22.66 41.64
C ASN A 259 12.73 21.73 40.98
N ILE A 260 11.55 21.53 41.60
CA ILE A 260 10.44 20.77 41.01
C ILE A 260 9.96 21.46 39.72
N GLN A 261 9.72 22.76 39.76
CA GLN A 261 9.31 23.54 38.59
C GLN A 261 10.35 23.50 37.46
N GLN A 262 11.64 23.62 37.81
CA GLN A 262 12.73 23.52 36.83
C GLN A 262 12.79 22.14 36.16
N LYS A 263 12.69 21.06 36.95
CA LYS A 263 12.67 19.68 36.41
C LYS A 263 11.47 19.44 35.50
N LEU A 264 10.28 19.93 35.86
CA LEU A 264 9.09 19.83 35.02
C LEU A 264 9.27 20.59 33.69
N ALA A 265 9.88 21.77 33.74
CA ALA A 265 10.20 22.56 32.55
C ALA A 265 11.25 21.88 31.65
N GLU A 266 12.25 21.21 32.24
CA GLU A 266 13.25 20.43 31.50
C GLU A 266 12.64 19.17 30.87
N GLN A 267 11.80 18.44 31.60
CA GLN A 267 11.11 17.26 31.10
C GLN A 267 10.17 17.60 29.93
N THR A 268 9.43 18.71 30.02
CA THR A 268 8.57 19.18 28.92
C THR A 268 9.41 19.56 27.70
N LYS A 269 10.54 20.25 27.86
CA LYS A 269 11.48 20.54 26.76
C LYS A 269 12.04 19.28 26.12
N GLN A 270 12.46 18.29 26.92
CA GLN A 270 12.96 17.02 26.40
C GLN A 270 11.89 16.26 25.63
N ARG A 271 10.65 16.22 26.15
CA ARG A 271 9.51 15.61 25.46
C ARG A 271 9.22 16.29 24.13
N ASP A 272 9.18 17.62 24.11
CA ASP A 272 8.96 18.39 22.88
C ASP A 272 10.08 18.17 21.86
N TYR A 273 11.34 18.11 22.30
CA TYR A 273 12.48 17.77 21.44
C TYR A 273 12.36 16.36 20.84
N HIS A 274 12.02 15.37 21.67
CA HIS A 274 11.82 13.99 21.20
C HIS A 274 10.64 13.86 20.23
N LEU A 275 9.54 14.59 20.48
CA LEU A 275 8.41 14.67 19.55
C LEU A 275 8.86 15.23 18.20
N LEU A 276 9.51 16.41 18.19
CA LEU A 276 9.99 17.05 16.97
C LEU A 276 10.96 16.16 16.19
N MET A 277 11.88 15.49 16.88
CA MET A 277 12.83 14.55 16.27
C MET A 277 12.12 13.35 15.63
N ARG A 278 11.16 12.73 16.32
CA ARG A 278 10.38 11.59 15.81
C ARG A 278 9.53 11.99 14.61
N THR A 279 8.80 13.11 14.69
CA THR A 279 8.00 13.65 13.58
C THR A 279 8.90 14.02 12.39
N GLY A 280 10.03 14.66 12.63
CA GLY A 280 11.00 15.03 11.60
C GLY A 280 11.59 13.81 10.87
N LEU A 281 12.00 12.78 11.61
CA LEU A 281 12.50 11.52 11.04
C LEU A 281 11.42 10.78 10.23
N ALA A 282 10.19 10.73 10.74
CA ALA A 282 9.08 10.08 10.08
C ALA A 282 8.72 10.77 8.75
N ILE A 283 8.91 12.09 8.63
CA ILE A 283 8.77 12.80 7.35
C ILE A 283 10.01 12.57 6.47
N LEU A 284 11.22 12.61 7.01
CA LEU A 284 12.45 12.55 6.22
C LEU A 284 12.65 11.21 5.48
N VAL A 285 12.37 10.08 6.14
CA VAL A 285 12.64 8.73 5.59
C VAL A 285 11.87 8.44 4.28
N PRO A 286 10.54 8.68 4.19
CA PRO A 286 9.81 8.57 2.94
C PRO A 286 10.34 9.47 1.81
N PHE A 287 10.75 10.70 2.14
CA PHE A 287 11.32 11.63 1.15
C PHE A 287 12.65 11.11 0.59
N LEU A 288 13.52 10.55 1.44
CA LEU A 288 14.76 9.88 1.00
C LEU A 288 14.47 8.70 0.06
N GLY A 289 13.48 7.86 0.39
CA GLY A 289 13.03 6.77 -0.49
C GLY A 289 12.57 7.28 -1.86
N THR A 290 11.80 8.36 -1.86
CA THR A 290 11.33 9.07 -3.08
C THR A 290 12.49 9.58 -3.92
N MET A 291 13.47 10.21 -3.28
CA MET A 291 14.66 10.74 -3.92
C MET A 291 15.48 9.63 -4.60
N ILE A 292 15.65 8.48 -3.95
CA ILE A 292 16.31 7.30 -4.54
C ILE A 292 15.55 6.82 -5.78
N ILE A 293 14.22 6.70 -5.70
CA ILE A 293 13.36 6.31 -6.83
C ILE A 293 13.53 7.30 -7.99
N TYR A 294 13.48 8.60 -7.71
CA TYR A 294 13.64 9.65 -8.72
C TYR A 294 15.02 9.61 -9.39
N GLN A 295 16.11 9.42 -8.62
CA GLN A 295 17.46 9.30 -9.18
C GLN A 295 17.57 8.08 -10.11
N LYS A 296 17.03 6.93 -9.70
CA LYS A 296 17.02 5.72 -10.53
C LYS A 296 16.15 5.91 -11.77
N TYR A 297 15.00 6.56 -11.66
CA TYR A 297 14.16 6.96 -12.80
C TYR A 297 14.94 7.85 -13.79
N LYS A 298 15.66 8.86 -13.29
CA LYS A 298 16.50 9.74 -14.12
C LYS A 298 17.60 8.97 -14.84
N GLN A 299 18.26 8.02 -14.17
CA GLN A 299 19.24 7.12 -14.79
C GLN A 299 18.61 6.26 -15.90
N ILE A 300 17.43 5.69 -15.65
CA ILE A 300 16.66 4.91 -16.62
C ILE A 300 16.31 5.74 -17.85
N LYS A 301 15.89 7.00 -17.65
CA LYS A 301 15.58 7.95 -18.73
C LYS A 301 16.83 8.39 -19.50
N LYS A 302 17.95 8.65 -18.82
CA LYS A 302 19.23 9.02 -19.45
C LYS A 302 19.81 7.86 -20.27
N ASN A 303 19.63 6.63 -19.80
CA ASN A 303 20.06 5.40 -20.50
C ASN A 303 19.06 4.96 -21.59
N LYS A 304 18.12 5.81 -22.02
CA LYS A 304 17.35 5.64 -23.25
C LYS A 304 18.29 5.84 -24.45
N LYS A 305 19.14 4.86 -24.71
CA LYS A 305 19.66 4.68 -26.06
C LYS A 305 18.55 3.98 -26.83
N ALA A 306 18.13 4.53 -27.98
CA ALA A 306 17.40 3.75 -28.96
C ALA A 306 18.16 2.42 -29.13
N PRO A 307 17.47 1.26 -29.21
CA PRO A 307 18.18 0.03 -29.51
C PRO A 307 19.03 0.30 -30.75
N ILE A 308 20.36 0.12 -30.63
CA ILE A 308 21.22 0.10 -31.80
C ILE A 308 20.77 -1.15 -32.54
N VAL A 309 19.82 -1.00 -33.45
CA VAL A 309 19.45 -2.04 -34.39
C VAL A 309 20.66 -2.14 -35.30
N GLU A 310 21.51 -3.12 -35.04
CA GLU A 310 22.51 -3.52 -36.02
C GLU A 310 21.71 -3.88 -37.27
N LYS A 311 21.79 -3.04 -38.31
CA LYS A 311 21.02 -3.24 -39.54
C LYS A 311 21.30 -4.66 -40.01
N THR A 312 20.24 -5.42 -40.24
CA THR A 312 20.31 -6.74 -40.81
C THR A 312 21.05 -6.66 -42.15
N LYS A 313 22.09 -7.48 -42.34
CA LYS A 313 22.75 -7.56 -43.64
C LYS A 313 21.74 -8.17 -44.62
N LEU A 314 21.47 -7.48 -45.73
CA LEU A 314 20.58 -7.97 -46.77
C LEU A 314 21.00 -9.38 -47.20
N GLY A 315 20.03 -10.26 -47.42
CA GLY A 315 20.28 -11.66 -47.73
C GLY A 315 20.52 -12.54 -46.49
N LYS A 316 20.64 -12.01 -45.27
CA LYS A 316 20.78 -12.82 -44.04
C LYS A 316 19.58 -12.70 -43.12
N LEU A 317 19.23 -13.82 -42.47
CA LEU A 317 18.20 -13.83 -41.46
C LEU A 317 18.66 -13.05 -40.21
N PRO A 318 17.77 -12.26 -39.58
CA PRO A 318 18.13 -11.53 -38.37
C PRO A 318 18.49 -12.46 -37.22
N GLU A 319 17.69 -13.51 -37.06
CA GLU A 319 17.83 -14.54 -36.02
C GLU A 319 17.31 -15.89 -36.56
N PRO A 320 17.78 -17.04 -36.04
CA PRO A 320 17.38 -18.38 -36.51
C PRO A 320 16.00 -18.80 -35.96
N ILE A 321 14.97 -17.97 -36.16
CA ILE A 321 13.59 -18.26 -35.79
C ILE A 321 12.89 -18.92 -36.98
N GLU A 322 12.13 -19.99 -36.77
CA GLU A 322 11.31 -20.58 -37.83
C GLU A 322 10.28 -19.58 -38.38
N SER A 323 10.10 -19.55 -39.69
CA SER A 323 9.30 -18.53 -40.39
C SER A 323 7.87 -18.41 -39.86
N CYS A 324 7.20 -19.52 -39.58
CA CYS A 324 5.83 -19.53 -39.05
C CYS A 324 5.72 -19.09 -37.58
N LEU A 325 6.83 -18.99 -36.84
CA LEU A 325 6.83 -18.58 -35.43
C LEU A 325 6.99 -17.08 -35.25
N ILE A 326 7.42 -16.33 -36.27
CA ILE A 326 7.81 -14.91 -36.14
C ILE A 326 6.68 -14.07 -35.54
N ASN A 327 5.47 -14.15 -36.08
CA ASN A 327 4.36 -13.33 -35.59
C ASN A 327 3.92 -13.70 -34.17
N SER A 328 3.93 -14.99 -33.82
CA SER A 328 3.61 -15.45 -32.47
C SER A 328 4.71 -15.11 -31.45
N LEU A 329 5.98 -15.23 -31.85
CA LEU A 329 7.14 -15.08 -30.96
C LEU A 329 7.59 -13.63 -30.81
N VAL A 330 7.63 -12.86 -31.90
CA VAL A 330 8.14 -11.49 -31.98
C VAL A 330 7.00 -10.47 -31.79
N TYR A 331 5.92 -10.63 -32.56
CA TYR A 331 4.81 -9.66 -32.58
C TYR A 331 3.65 -10.02 -31.63
N GLN A 332 3.73 -11.18 -30.96
CA GLN A 332 2.71 -11.68 -30.03
C GLN A 332 1.31 -11.76 -30.67
N GLN A 333 1.24 -12.18 -31.93
CA GLN A 333 0.02 -12.34 -32.71
C GLN A 333 -0.39 -13.81 -32.77
N GLU A 334 -1.69 -14.05 -32.80
CA GLU A 334 -2.24 -15.39 -32.99
C GLU A 334 -1.85 -15.97 -34.37
N PRO A 335 -1.52 -17.27 -34.48
CA PRO A 335 -1.16 -17.89 -35.76
C PRO A 335 -2.33 -17.82 -36.74
N GLY A 336 -2.07 -17.32 -37.94
CA GLY A 336 -3.04 -17.07 -38.99
C GLY A 336 -2.66 -17.66 -40.35
N PRO A 337 -3.27 -17.16 -41.44
CA PRO A 337 -3.07 -17.69 -42.77
C PRO A 337 -1.63 -17.60 -43.27
N ASN A 338 -0.89 -16.56 -42.89
CA ASN A 338 0.48 -16.34 -43.34
C ASN A 338 1.45 -17.35 -42.71
N GLU A 339 1.23 -17.74 -41.45
CA GLU A 339 2.00 -18.77 -40.76
C GLU A 339 1.81 -20.14 -41.42
N LEU A 340 0.55 -20.46 -41.80
CA LEU A 340 0.24 -21.69 -42.53
C LEU A 340 0.88 -21.66 -43.92
N ALA A 341 0.76 -20.55 -44.65
CA ALA A 341 1.42 -20.40 -45.94
C ALA A 341 2.94 -20.59 -45.85
N ALA A 342 3.58 -20.01 -44.83
CA ALA A 342 4.99 -20.19 -44.56
C ALA A 342 5.34 -21.65 -44.24
N SER A 343 4.53 -22.34 -43.42
CA SER A 343 4.71 -23.77 -43.11
C SER A 343 4.55 -24.66 -44.34
N ILE A 344 3.62 -24.35 -45.23
CA ILE A 344 3.40 -25.08 -46.49
C ILE A 344 4.59 -24.91 -47.44
N LEU A 345 5.09 -23.68 -47.59
CA LEU A 345 6.29 -23.45 -48.39
C LEU A 345 7.52 -24.15 -47.79
N GLU A 346 7.63 -24.20 -46.47
CA GLU A 346 8.73 -24.90 -45.79
C GLU A 346 8.64 -26.42 -45.99
N LEU A 347 7.44 -27.02 -45.95
CA LEU A 347 7.21 -28.42 -46.34
C LEU A 347 7.61 -28.67 -47.80
N GLY A 348 7.32 -27.71 -48.68
CA GLY A 348 7.73 -27.76 -50.08
C GLY A 348 9.24 -27.73 -50.25
N ARG A 349 9.91 -26.81 -49.56
CA ARG A 349 11.38 -26.67 -49.56
C ARG A 349 12.09 -27.90 -48.99
N LYS A 350 11.47 -28.55 -47.99
CA LYS A 350 11.95 -29.79 -47.36
C LYS A 350 11.66 -31.07 -48.16
N GLY A 351 10.98 -30.97 -49.31
CA GLY A 351 10.73 -32.11 -50.19
C GLY A 351 9.56 -33.01 -49.76
N TYR A 352 8.59 -32.50 -49.00
CA TYR A 352 7.38 -33.26 -48.64
C TYR A 352 6.25 -33.08 -49.66
N ILE A 353 6.16 -31.90 -50.29
CA ILE A 353 5.10 -31.54 -51.24
C ILE A 353 5.63 -30.77 -52.45
N LYS A 354 4.95 -30.90 -53.58
CA LYS A 354 5.08 -30.04 -54.76
C LYS A 354 3.83 -29.18 -54.94
N LEU A 355 4.05 -27.88 -55.17
CA LEU A 355 3.05 -26.85 -55.37
C LEU A 355 2.94 -26.56 -56.87
N LEU A 356 1.73 -26.70 -57.41
CA LEU A 356 1.47 -26.53 -58.83
C LEU A 356 0.38 -25.46 -59.05
N PRO A 357 0.62 -24.41 -59.84
CA PRO A 357 -0.44 -23.53 -60.28
C PRO A 357 -1.25 -24.26 -61.37
N VAL A 358 -2.54 -24.47 -61.13
CA VAL A 358 -3.45 -25.18 -62.04
C VAL A 358 -4.54 -24.22 -62.53
N ARG A 359 -4.92 -24.29 -63.80
CA ARG A 359 -6.03 -23.47 -64.32
C ARG A 359 -7.36 -23.98 -63.75
N MET A 360 -8.22 -23.06 -63.31
CA MET A 360 -9.55 -23.41 -62.80
C MET A 360 -10.42 -23.97 -63.93
N SER A 361 -11.01 -25.14 -63.73
CA SER A 361 -11.87 -25.81 -64.73
C SER A 361 -13.35 -25.42 -64.65
N THR A 362 -13.80 -24.69 -63.62
CA THR A 362 -15.22 -24.34 -63.37
C THR A 362 -15.41 -22.93 -62.78
N ARG A 363 -16.67 -22.43 -62.78
CA ARG A 363 -17.05 -21.14 -62.16
C ARG A 363 -16.68 -21.18 -60.67
N SER A 364 -15.72 -20.34 -60.30
CA SER A 364 -15.05 -20.41 -59.01
C SER A 364 -16.01 -20.16 -57.84
N HIS A 365 -15.89 -20.99 -56.81
CA HIS A 365 -16.50 -20.80 -55.49
C HIS A 365 -15.66 -19.85 -54.60
N SER A 366 -14.49 -19.44 -55.09
CA SER A 366 -13.56 -18.52 -54.43
C SER A 366 -13.99 -17.07 -54.64
N ARG A 367 -13.86 -16.27 -53.58
CA ARG A 367 -14.09 -14.81 -53.63
C ARG A 367 -12.87 -14.04 -54.17
N VAL A 368 -11.72 -14.70 -54.31
CA VAL A 368 -10.43 -14.05 -54.56
C VAL A 368 -9.59 -14.87 -55.53
N ARG A 369 -9.89 -14.82 -56.85
CA ARG A 369 -8.93 -15.29 -57.87
C ARG A 369 -9.25 -15.05 -59.36
N SER A 370 -8.18 -14.77 -60.11
CA SER A 370 -8.08 -14.71 -61.57
C SER A 370 -7.71 -16.08 -62.17
N GLY A 371 -8.69 -16.93 -62.50
CA GLY A 371 -8.54 -18.09 -63.41
C GLY A 371 -7.59 -19.25 -63.04
N PHE A 372 -6.80 -19.15 -61.96
CA PHE A 372 -5.84 -20.17 -61.50
C PHE A 372 -6.04 -20.52 -60.04
N THR A 373 -5.65 -21.74 -59.67
CA THR A 373 -5.63 -22.29 -58.32
C THR A 373 -4.30 -22.98 -57.99
N LEU A 374 -4.15 -23.40 -56.75
CA LEU A 374 -3.05 -24.18 -56.23
C LEU A 374 -3.45 -25.65 -56.08
N ALA A 375 -2.63 -26.54 -56.62
CA ALA A 375 -2.65 -27.97 -56.33
C ALA A 375 -1.44 -28.37 -55.49
N PHE A 376 -1.68 -29.26 -54.53
CA PHE A 376 -0.67 -29.89 -53.70
C PHE A 376 -0.48 -31.32 -54.17
N ARG A 377 0.77 -31.73 -54.41
CA ARG A 377 1.16 -33.12 -54.72
C ARG A 377 2.09 -33.63 -53.64
N LEU A 378 1.80 -34.79 -53.05
CA LEU A 378 2.74 -35.50 -52.19
C LEU A 378 3.84 -36.13 -53.05
N LEU A 379 5.09 -36.00 -52.61
CA LEU A 379 6.23 -36.61 -53.29
C LEU A 379 6.37 -38.08 -52.89
N GLU A 380 6.76 -38.94 -53.83
CA GLU A 380 6.86 -40.38 -53.59
C GLU A 380 8.07 -40.72 -52.71
N ASP A 381 9.18 -40.00 -52.90
CA ASP A 381 10.40 -40.11 -52.09
C ASP A 381 10.43 -39.11 -50.93
N MET A 382 9.26 -38.81 -50.34
CA MET A 382 9.18 -37.84 -49.24
C MET A 382 9.99 -38.32 -48.01
N PRO A 383 10.70 -37.42 -47.30
CA PRO A 383 11.42 -37.79 -46.09
C PRO A 383 10.49 -38.30 -44.98
N ASN A 384 11.04 -38.97 -43.97
CA ASN A 384 10.25 -39.50 -42.86
C ASN A 384 9.49 -38.37 -42.12
N GLN A 385 8.17 -38.51 -41.97
CA GLN A 385 7.30 -37.54 -41.31
C GLN A 385 7.59 -37.40 -39.80
N THR A 386 8.28 -38.37 -39.18
CA THR A 386 8.72 -38.27 -37.77
C THR A 386 9.75 -37.17 -37.57
N LEU A 387 10.48 -36.77 -38.61
CA LEU A 387 11.47 -35.69 -38.60
C LEU A 387 10.82 -34.30 -38.59
N LEU A 388 9.52 -34.20 -38.90
CA LEU A 388 8.80 -32.94 -38.87
C LEU A 388 8.46 -32.52 -37.43
N PRO A 389 8.69 -31.24 -37.06
CA PRO A 389 8.16 -30.68 -35.83
C PRO A 389 6.62 -30.72 -35.84
N SER A 390 6.02 -30.75 -34.65
CA SER A 390 4.58 -31.01 -34.49
C SER A 390 3.69 -30.07 -35.33
N HIS A 391 4.02 -28.78 -35.44
CA HIS A 391 3.24 -27.83 -36.23
C HIS A 391 3.35 -28.10 -37.75
N GLU A 392 4.52 -28.44 -38.28
CA GLU A 392 4.64 -28.80 -39.71
C GLU A 392 3.93 -30.12 -40.03
N ARG A 393 3.92 -31.07 -39.08
CA ARG A 393 3.15 -32.31 -39.22
C ARG A 393 1.64 -32.02 -39.32
N TYR A 394 1.12 -31.10 -38.50
CA TYR A 394 -0.28 -30.69 -38.60
C TYR A 394 -0.56 -29.89 -39.88
N ALA A 395 0.37 -29.06 -40.36
CA ALA A 395 0.25 -28.39 -41.66
C ALA A 395 0.20 -29.40 -42.83
N LEU A 396 1.03 -30.44 -42.78
CA LEU A 396 1.00 -31.53 -43.77
C LEU A 396 -0.34 -32.28 -43.71
N GLN A 397 -0.82 -32.61 -42.52
CA GLN A 397 -2.13 -33.27 -42.33
C GLN A 397 -3.30 -32.41 -42.83
N LEU A 398 -3.24 -31.09 -42.66
CA LEU A 398 -4.25 -30.17 -43.20
C LEU A 398 -4.35 -30.26 -44.73
N ILE A 399 -3.23 -30.45 -45.42
CA ILE A 399 -3.20 -30.62 -46.88
C ILE A 399 -3.59 -32.05 -47.29
N SER A 400 -3.13 -33.05 -46.55
CA SER A 400 -3.24 -34.46 -46.96
C SER A 400 -4.51 -35.18 -46.50
N LEU A 401 -5.32 -34.57 -45.63
CA LEU A 401 -6.50 -35.19 -45.00
C LEU A 401 -7.40 -35.92 -46.00
N ASP A 402 -7.53 -35.33 -47.19
CA ASP A 402 -8.54 -35.68 -48.18
C ASP A 402 -7.96 -36.19 -49.51
N MET A 403 -6.64 -36.40 -49.57
CA MET A 403 -5.92 -36.84 -50.77
C MET A 403 -6.17 -38.31 -51.14
N GLY A 404 -6.44 -39.17 -50.14
CA GLY A 404 -6.59 -40.62 -50.36
C GLY A 404 -5.44 -41.20 -51.18
N GLU A 405 -5.77 -42.09 -52.14
CA GLU A 405 -4.80 -42.69 -53.05
C GLU A 405 -4.33 -41.75 -54.17
N LYS A 406 -5.05 -40.65 -54.43
CA LYS A 406 -4.76 -39.74 -55.56
C LYS A 406 -3.43 -38.97 -55.39
N LYS A 407 -2.90 -38.88 -54.17
CA LYS A 407 -1.67 -38.13 -53.78
C LYS A 407 -1.60 -36.66 -54.26
N VAL A 408 -2.68 -36.14 -54.86
CA VAL A 408 -2.81 -34.79 -55.41
C VAL A 408 -4.19 -34.27 -55.03
N ILE A 409 -4.25 -33.02 -54.54
CA ILE A 409 -5.51 -32.33 -54.26
C ILE A 409 -5.39 -30.85 -54.63
N THR A 410 -6.45 -30.30 -55.19
CA THR A 410 -6.56 -28.86 -55.44
C THR A 410 -7.16 -28.15 -54.23
N LEU A 411 -6.85 -26.88 -54.05
CA LEU A 411 -7.47 -26.11 -52.98
C LEU A 411 -8.99 -25.96 -53.15
N GLU A 412 -9.51 -25.91 -54.38
CA GLU A 412 -10.95 -25.90 -54.65
C GLU A 412 -11.61 -27.16 -54.15
N GLU A 413 -10.97 -28.33 -54.31
CA GLU A 413 -11.48 -29.59 -53.79
C GLU A 413 -11.52 -29.54 -52.26
N ILE A 414 -10.49 -29.00 -51.60
CA ILE A 414 -10.49 -28.79 -50.13
C ILE A 414 -11.65 -27.87 -49.72
N ILE A 415 -11.78 -26.70 -50.36
CA ILE A 415 -12.84 -25.72 -50.08
C ILE A 415 -14.23 -26.33 -50.32
N ALA A 416 -14.42 -27.04 -51.42
CA ALA A 416 -15.66 -27.71 -51.76
C ALA A 416 -16.03 -28.76 -50.71
N LYS A 417 -15.07 -29.59 -50.28
CA LYS A 417 -15.27 -30.60 -49.22
C LYS A 417 -15.64 -29.98 -47.87
N ILE A 418 -15.02 -28.86 -47.50
CA ILE A 418 -15.35 -28.11 -46.28
C ILE A 418 -16.79 -27.56 -46.34
N ARG A 419 -17.22 -27.04 -47.49
CA ARG A 419 -18.57 -26.49 -47.67
C ARG A 419 -19.64 -27.59 -47.76
N GLN A 420 -19.30 -28.76 -48.31
CA GLN A 420 -20.25 -29.84 -48.57
C GLN A 420 -20.76 -30.53 -47.29
N ARG A 421 -19.91 -30.73 -46.27
CA ARG A 421 -20.28 -31.48 -45.05
C ARG A 421 -19.78 -30.80 -43.79
N LYS A 422 -20.66 -30.66 -42.79
CA LYS A 422 -20.31 -30.15 -41.45
C LYS A 422 -19.22 -30.97 -40.76
N GLN A 423 -19.21 -32.29 -40.94
CA GLN A 423 -18.19 -33.18 -40.36
C GLN A 423 -16.79 -32.90 -40.92
N ASN A 424 -16.68 -32.69 -42.24
CA ASN A 424 -15.42 -32.33 -42.88
C ASN A 424 -14.93 -30.99 -42.34
N LYS A 425 -15.81 -29.97 -42.30
CA LYS A 425 -15.49 -28.67 -41.70
C LYS A 425 -14.94 -28.81 -40.27
N LYS A 426 -15.55 -29.66 -39.44
CA LYS A 426 -15.08 -29.92 -38.08
C LYS A 426 -13.69 -30.58 -38.06
N ALA A 427 -13.43 -31.56 -38.93
CA ALA A 427 -12.12 -32.19 -39.02
C ALA A 427 -11.00 -31.19 -39.38
N TYR A 428 -11.24 -30.30 -40.35
CA TYR A 428 -10.31 -29.22 -40.67
C TYR A 428 -10.16 -28.20 -39.52
N GLN A 429 -11.25 -27.88 -38.81
CA GLN A 429 -11.20 -27.02 -37.61
C GLN A 429 -10.33 -27.61 -36.50
N ASP A 430 -10.46 -28.91 -36.25
CA ASP A 430 -9.70 -29.61 -35.21
C ASP A 430 -8.21 -29.68 -35.58
N LEU A 431 -7.87 -29.93 -36.85
CA LEU A 431 -6.49 -29.88 -37.32
C LEU A 431 -5.91 -28.45 -37.30
N TRP A 432 -6.68 -27.45 -37.70
CA TRP A 432 -6.29 -26.04 -37.59
C TRP A 432 -6.00 -25.63 -36.15
N LYS A 433 -6.85 -26.07 -35.21
CA LYS A 433 -6.63 -25.84 -33.79
C LYS A 433 -5.33 -26.50 -33.32
N LYS A 434 -5.09 -27.77 -33.65
CA LYS A 434 -3.84 -28.48 -33.30
C LYS A 434 -2.60 -27.78 -33.88
N TYR A 435 -2.69 -27.31 -35.12
CA TYR A 435 -1.63 -26.54 -35.77
C TYR A 435 -1.34 -25.23 -35.01
N SER A 436 -2.38 -24.43 -34.75
CA SER A 436 -2.26 -23.14 -34.04
C SER A 436 -1.72 -23.34 -32.62
N ASP A 437 -2.25 -24.31 -31.86
CA ASP A 437 -1.81 -24.63 -30.51
C ASP A 437 -0.35 -25.09 -30.49
N ALA A 438 0.09 -25.89 -31.48
CA ALA A 438 1.49 -26.31 -31.60
C ALA A 438 2.45 -25.13 -31.84
N ILE A 439 2.05 -24.12 -32.61
CA ILE A 439 2.82 -22.88 -32.80
C ILE A 439 2.87 -22.08 -31.50
N LYS A 440 1.73 -21.91 -30.81
CA LYS A 440 1.67 -21.18 -29.54
C LYS A 440 2.58 -21.79 -28.50
N VAL A 441 2.45 -23.09 -28.26
CA VAL A 441 3.29 -23.83 -27.30
C VAL A 441 4.75 -23.62 -27.64
N LYS A 442 5.15 -23.81 -28.92
CA LYS A 442 6.54 -23.61 -29.34
C LYS A 442 7.02 -22.17 -29.18
N SER A 443 6.16 -21.17 -29.39
CA SER A 443 6.49 -19.75 -29.17
C SER A 443 6.59 -19.35 -27.69
N VAL A 444 5.94 -20.10 -26.80
CA VAL A 444 6.02 -19.91 -25.34
C VAL A 444 7.22 -20.64 -24.74
N THR A 445 7.51 -21.86 -25.24
CA THR A 445 8.60 -22.71 -24.75
C THR A 445 9.94 -22.43 -25.41
N ALA A 446 9.97 -21.73 -26.55
CA ALA A 446 11.21 -21.25 -27.14
C ALA A 446 11.97 -20.44 -26.07
N ASP A 447 13.24 -20.82 -25.83
CA ASP A 447 14.19 -20.09 -24.97
C ASP A 447 14.62 -18.79 -25.64
N TYR A 448 13.62 -17.97 -25.94
CA TYR A 448 13.74 -16.67 -26.52
C TYR A 448 13.77 -15.69 -25.37
N PRO A 449 14.78 -14.79 -25.28
CA PRO A 449 15.01 -13.98 -24.10
C PRO A 449 13.89 -12.95 -23.90
N ARG A 450 12.77 -13.38 -23.34
CA ARG A 450 11.74 -12.55 -22.73
C ARG A 450 12.41 -11.93 -21.52
N ARG A 451 13.06 -10.77 -21.70
CA ARG A 451 13.69 -10.01 -20.61
C ARG A 451 12.59 -9.61 -19.61
N LYS A 452 12.26 -10.51 -18.68
CA LYS A 452 11.51 -10.21 -17.46
C LYS A 452 12.42 -9.37 -16.56
N LYS A 453 12.64 -8.10 -16.92
CA LYS A 453 13.17 -7.13 -15.97
C LYS A 453 12.10 -6.94 -14.92
N LYS A 454 12.30 -7.53 -13.73
CA LYS A 454 11.33 -7.39 -12.64
C LYS A 454 11.22 -5.90 -12.29
N ASN A 455 9.99 -5.43 -12.13
CA ASN A 455 9.66 -4.04 -11.85
C ASN A 455 9.93 -3.66 -10.38
N TYR A 456 11.15 -3.91 -9.91
CA TYR A 456 11.53 -3.66 -8.53
C TYR A 456 11.34 -2.19 -8.10
N LEU A 457 11.48 -1.23 -9.02
CA LEU A 457 11.24 0.19 -8.72
C LEU A 457 9.76 0.51 -8.52
N ILE A 458 8.85 -0.16 -9.23
CA ILE A 458 7.40 0.02 -9.02
C ILE A 458 7.01 -0.60 -7.67
N ILE A 459 7.50 -1.81 -7.38
CA ILE A 459 7.28 -2.46 -6.08
C ILE A 459 7.84 -1.59 -4.95
N PHE A 460 9.06 -1.07 -5.11
CA PHE A 460 9.68 -0.19 -4.12
C PHE A 460 8.90 1.12 -3.93
N SER A 461 8.36 1.72 -4.99
CA SER A 461 7.48 2.90 -4.90
C SER A 461 6.19 2.59 -4.14
N ILE A 462 5.58 1.43 -4.36
CA ILE A 462 4.40 0.99 -3.59
C ILE A 462 4.75 0.80 -2.11
N ILE A 463 5.91 0.20 -1.80
CA ILE A 463 6.38 0.03 -0.42
C ILE A 463 6.57 1.39 0.26
N VAL A 464 7.21 2.35 -0.41
CA VAL A 464 7.40 3.70 0.14
C VAL A 464 6.05 4.39 0.38
N LEU A 465 5.08 4.21 -0.51
CA LEU A 465 3.73 4.77 -0.34
C LEU A 465 3.01 4.17 0.89
N ILE A 466 3.00 2.84 1.03
CA ILE A 466 2.41 2.16 2.19
C ILE A 466 3.07 2.62 3.48
N PHE A 467 4.41 2.70 3.49
CA PHE A 467 5.16 3.15 4.65
C PHE A 467 4.84 4.59 5.04
N THR A 468 4.62 5.47 4.05
CA THR A 468 4.19 6.86 4.27
C THR A 468 2.83 6.91 4.95
N LEU A 469 1.87 6.10 4.50
CA LEU A 469 0.52 6.04 5.09
C LEU A 469 0.55 5.55 6.55
N LEU A 470 1.36 4.53 6.85
CA LEU A 470 1.50 4.02 8.22
C LEU A 470 2.10 5.08 9.16
N LEU A 471 3.15 5.78 8.71
CA LEU A 471 3.74 6.87 9.48
C LEU A 471 2.79 8.05 9.65
N ALA A 472 1.97 8.35 8.63
CA ALA A 472 0.97 9.41 8.72
C ALA A 472 0.00 9.16 9.88
N VAL A 473 -0.55 7.95 9.97
CA VAL A 473 -1.44 7.54 11.06
C VAL A 473 -0.74 7.68 12.42
N GLY A 474 0.49 7.17 12.53
CA GLY A 474 1.27 7.25 13.77
C GLY A 474 1.51 8.70 14.23
N ILE A 475 1.90 9.58 13.32
CA ILE A 475 2.11 11.01 13.63
C ILE A 475 0.79 11.67 14.02
N THR A 476 -0.32 11.40 13.31
CA THR A 476 -1.61 12.00 13.65
C THR A 476 -2.07 11.61 15.05
N LEU A 477 -1.94 10.34 15.43
CA LEU A 477 -2.29 9.87 16.77
C LEU A 477 -1.39 10.49 17.85
N ASP A 478 -0.07 10.56 17.60
CA ASP A 478 0.87 11.15 18.56
C ASP A 478 0.60 12.66 18.77
N LEU A 479 0.24 13.40 17.72
CA LEU A 479 -0.11 14.81 17.81
C LEU A 479 -1.44 15.05 18.54
N ILE A 480 -2.43 14.18 18.35
CA ILE A 480 -3.71 14.24 19.07
C ILE A 480 -3.47 13.96 20.56
N ASN A 481 -2.75 12.88 20.88
CA ASN A 481 -2.47 12.47 22.27
C ASN A 481 -1.64 13.51 23.05
N GLN A 482 -0.90 14.38 22.36
CA GLN A 482 -0.08 15.42 22.97
C GLN A 482 -0.72 16.82 22.92
N ASP A 483 -2.01 16.93 22.61
CA ASP A 483 -2.74 18.20 22.50
C ASP A 483 -2.11 19.19 21.49
N ARG A 484 -1.44 18.68 20.45
CA ARG A 484 -0.80 19.49 19.40
C ARG A 484 -1.61 19.51 18.10
N SER A 485 -2.93 19.43 18.19
CA SER A 485 -3.85 19.37 17.04
C SER A 485 -3.69 20.53 16.04
N GLN A 486 -3.25 21.71 16.52
CA GLN A 486 -2.92 22.87 15.67
C GLN A 486 -1.81 22.59 14.62
N TRP A 487 -0.97 21.57 14.81
CA TRP A 487 0.08 21.17 13.86
C TRP A 487 -0.43 20.20 12.78
N LEU A 488 -1.62 19.61 12.95
CA LEU A 488 -2.15 18.58 12.06
C LEU A 488 -2.28 19.05 10.62
N ILE A 489 -2.77 20.27 10.41
CA ILE A 489 -2.96 20.83 9.06
C ILE A 489 -1.62 20.88 8.31
N GLY A 490 -0.57 21.39 8.94
CA GLY A 490 0.76 21.46 8.33
C GLY A 490 1.32 20.08 7.97
N VAL A 491 1.20 19.11 8.88
CA VAL A 491 1.66 17.74 8.65
C VAL A 491 0.87 17.05 7.53
N LEU A 492 -0.46 17.19 7.51
CA LEU A 492 -1.32 16.62 6.48
C LEU A 492 -1.02 17.20 5.09
N VAL A 493 -0.72 18.50 4.99
CA VAL A 493 -0.31 19.13 3.73
C VAL A 493 1.01 18.54 3.23
N ILE A 494 2.01 18.38 4.11
CA ILE A 494 3.31 17.79 3.75
C ILE A 494 3.13 16.34 3.27
N ILE A 495 2.40 15.52 4.02
CA ILE A 495 2.16 14.11 3.67
C ILE A 495 1.34 13.99 2.39
N GLY A 496 0.29 14.79 2.24
CA GLY A 496 -0.53 14.84 1.03
C GLY A 496 0.30 15.20 -0.21
N SER A 497 1.18 16.20 -0.10
CA SER A 497 2.08 16.59 -1.19
C SER A 497 3.06 15.47 -1.57
N HIS A 498 3.57 14.73 -0.58
CA HIS A 498 4.46 13.60 -0.78
C HIS A 498 3.77 12.45 -1.51
N ILE A 499 2.53 12.12 -1.11
CA ILE A 499 1.69 11.10 -1.76
C ILE A 499 1.48 11.46 -3.23
N LEU A 500 1.15 12.71 -3.55
CA LEU A 500 0.96 13.16 -4.92
C LEU A 500 2.23 13.01 -5.77
N VAL A 501 3.39 13.37 -5.22
CA VAL A 501 4.69 13.18 -5.89
C VAL A 501 4.97 11.69 -6.14
N GLN A 502 4.69 10.83 -5.16
CA GLN A 502 4.85 9.39 -5.27
C GLN A 502 3.94 8.78 -6.34
N LEU A 503 2.66 9.15 -6.37
CA LEU A 503 1.72 8.71 -7.40
C LEU A 503 2.17 9.14 -8.80
N GLY A 504 2.62 10.39 -8.94
CA GLY A 504 3.20 10.89 -10.18
C GLY A 504 4.43 10.09 -10.63
N LEU A 505 5.35 9.77 -9.71
CA LEU A 505 6.53 8.95 -10.01
C LEU A 505 6.16 7.51 -10.37
N ALA A 506 5.23 6.89 -9.65
CA ALA A 506 4.72 5.55 -9.95
C ALA A 506 4.10 5.50 -11.35
N PHE A 507 3.28 6.49 -11.69
CA PHE A 507 2.70 6.63 -13.04
C PHE A 507 3.79 6.75 -14.12
N LEU A 508 4.80 7.58 -13.91
CA LEU A 508 5.93 7.72 -14.85
C LEU A 508 6.70 6.40 -15.01
N LEU A 509 6.92 5.66 -13.93
CA LEU A 509 7.58 4.34 -13.96
C LEU A 509 6.75 3.30 -14.72
N ILE A 510 5.45 3.25 -14.48
CA ILE A 510 4.52 2.36 -15.20
C ILE A 510 4.51 2.71 -16.69
N ARG A 511 4.42 4.00 -17.04
CA ARG A 511 4.46 4.45 -18.44
C ARG A 511 5.76 4.04 -19.12
N GLU A 512 6.90 4.22 -18.47
CA GLU A 512 8.21 3.80 -19.00
C GLU A 512 8.33 2.28 -19.14
N TYR A 513 7.74 1.52 -18.22
CA TYR A 513 7.69 0.06 -18.29
C TYR A 513 6.87 -0.40 -19.51
N LEU A 514 5.66 0.14 -19.68
CA LEU A 514 4.80 -0.16 -20.82
C LEU A 514 5.46 0.25 -22.14
N TYR A 515 6.12 1.41 -22.17
CA TYR A 515 6.87 1.87 -23.34
C TYR A 515 8.01 0.89 -23.71
N ARG A 516 8.85 0.47 -22.76
CA ARG A 516 9.92 -0.52 -23.02
C ARG A 516 9.42 -1.88 -23.48
N LYS A 517 8.24 -2.31 -23.03
CA LYS A 517 7.59 -3.55 -23.50
C LYS A 517 7.18 -3.42 -24.97
N SER A 518 6.74 -2.24 -25.40
CA SER A 518 6.40 -1.97 -26.80
C SER A 518 7.62 -1.81 -27.72
N THR A 519 8.74 -1.30 -27.19
CA THR A 519 10.04 -1.22 -27.90
C THR A 519 10.90 -2.46 -27.59
N ASN A 520 10.36 -3.65 -27.86
CA ASN A 520 11.19 -4.85 -27.87
C ASN A 520 12.26 -4.67 -28.96
N GLN A 521 13.54 -4.68 -28.57
CA GLN A 521 14.68 -4.63 -29.51
C GLN A 521 14.52 -5.63 -30.66
N GLN A 522 13.88 -6.76 -30.40
CA GLN A 522 13.57 -7.80 -31.36
C GLN A 522 12.51 -7.37 -32.39
N VAL A 523 11.43 -6.71 -31.95
CA VAL A 523 10.42 -6.13 -32.87
C VAL A 523 11.11 -5.11 -33.78
N ALA A 524 12.00 -4.27 -33.24
CA ALA A 524 12.76 -3.30 -34.03
C ALA A 524 13.71 -3.96 -35.06
N ILE A 525 14.34 -5.09 -34.73
CA ILE A 525 15.19 -5.86 -35.66
C ILE A 525 14.34 -6.48 -36.78
N TRP A 526 13.22 -7.12 -36.45
CA TRP A 526 12.33 -7.73 -37.43
C TRP A 526 11.60 -6.70 -38.29
N ASP A 527 11.27 -5.53 -37.76
CA ASP A 527 10.72 -4.41 -38.53
C ASP A 527 11.76 -3.82 -39.50
N SER A 528 13.04 -3.76 -39.10
CA SER A 528 14.13 -3.38 -40.01
C SER A 528 14.25 -4.38 -41.16
N PHE A 529 14.26 -5.68 -40.86
CA PHE A 529 14.30 -6.73 -41.88
C PHE A 529 13.08 -6.69 -42.81
N LYS A 530 11.88 -6.49 -42.25
CA LYS A 530 10.64 -6.27 -43.01
C LYS A 530 10.75 -5.06 -43.95
N SER A 531 11.36 -3.97 -43.48
CA SER A 531 11.65 -2.80 -44.31
C SER A 531 12.67 -3.09 -45.42
N ASP A 532 13.70 -3.89 -45.17
CA ASP A 532 14.68 -4.28 -46.18
C ASP A 532 14.00 -5.05 -47.32
N LEU A 533 13.12 -6.01 -46.98
CA LEU A 533 12.33 -6.79 -47.96
C LEU A 533 11.45 -5.90 -48.85
N ARG A 534 10.91 -4.79 -48.33
CA ARG A 534 10.11 -3.81 -49.11
C ARG A 534 10.91 -3.04 -50.15
N THR A 535 12.22 -2.95 -49.98
CA THR A 535 13.10 -2.17 -50.88
C THR A 535 13.86 -3.04 -51.88
N ILE A 536 13.64 -4.36 -51.84
CA ILE A 536 14.50 -5.34 -52.50
C ILE A 536 14.32 -5.44 -54.01
N ASN A 537 13.19 -4.97 -54.56
CA ASN A 537 12.91 -5.01 -56.00
C ASN A 537 13.83 -4.13 -56.86
N ARG A 538 14.71 -3.34 -56.24
CA ARG A 538 15.67 -2.46 -56.92
C ARG A 538 17.10 -3.01 -56.90
N ILE A 539 17.31 -4.21 -56.37
CA ILE A 539 18.63 -4.75 -56.05
C ILE A 539 18.80 -6.09 -56.77
N ASP A 540 20.00 -6.33 -57.29
CA ASP A 540 20.38 -7.62 -57.86
C ASP A 540 20.56 -8.66 -56.74
N LEU A 541 19.60 -9.59 -56.64
CA LEU A 541 19.56 -10.60 -55.58
C LEU A 541 20.81 -11.49 -55.57
N LYS A 542 21.41 -11.77 -56.73
CA LYS A 542 22.58 -12.64 -56.88
C LYS A 542 23.80 -12.15 -56.11
N GLN A 543 23.88 -10.85 -55.83
CA GLN A 543 25.01 -10.23 -55.12
C GLN A 543 25.02 -10.49 -53.60
N PHE A 544 23.87 -10.83 -53.02
CA PHE A 544 23.70 -10.85 -51.56
C PHE A 544 23.50 -12.24 -50.97
N ALA A 545 22.99 -13.19 -51.75
CA ALA A 545 22.72 -14.56 -51.31
C ALA A 545 22.54 -15.50 -52.52
N ASP A 546 22.71 -16.80 -52.28
CA ASP A 546 22.42 -17.84 -53.27
C ASP A 546 20.91 -18.13 -53.37
N ILE A 547 20.52 -18.92 -54.37
CA ILE A 547 19.11 -19.25 -54.65
C ILE A 547 18.47 -19.97 -53.45
N ASP A 548 19.17 -20.94 -52.85
CA ASP A 548 18.67 -21.69 -51.69
C ASP A 548 18.37 -20.75 -50.49
N GLN A 549 19.21 -19.75 -50.25
CA GLN A 549 19.03 -18.76 -49.20
C GLN A 549 17.89 -17.78 -49.54
N TRP A 550 17.72 -17.38 -50.79
CA TRP A 550 16.59 -16.55 -51.21
C TRP A 550 15.26 -17.29 -51.13
N GLU A 551 15.22 -18.56 -51.50
CA GLU A 551 14.03 -19.40 -51.30
C GLU A 551 13.65 -19.50 -49.84
N LYS A 552 14.64 -19.63 -48.94
CA LYS A 552 14.38 -19.56 -47.50
C LYS A 552 13.81 -18.20 -47.11
N LEU A 553 14.37 -17.08 -47.58
CA LEU A 553 13.92 -15.72 -47.24
C LEU A 553 12.51 -15.39 -47.79
N LEU A 554 12.12 -15.94 -48.94
CA LEU A 554 10.76 -15.81 -49.49
C LEU A 554 9.72 -16.32 -48.47
N ILE A 555 10.01 -17.41 -47.78
CA ILE A 555 9.11 -17.99 -46.76
C ILE A 555 8.94 -17.02 -45.57
N TYR A 556 10.00 -16.30 -45.18
CA TYR A 556 9.94 -15.31 -44.10
C TYR A 556 9.16 -14.07 -44.55
N ALA A 557 9.31 -13.67 -45.82
CA ALA A 557 8.51 -12.58 -46.40
C ALA A 557 7.01 -12.92 -46.43
N VAL A 558 6.63 -14.19 -46.58
CA VAL A 558 5.22 -14.63 -46.45
C VAL A 558 4.70 -14.41 -45.04
N SER A 559 5.44 -14.82 -44.00
CA SER A 559 5.04 -14.58 -42.61
C SER A 559 4.93 -13.09 -42.29
N LEU A 560 5.84 -12.27 -42.82
CA LEU A 560 5.87 -10.82 -42.59
C LEU A 560 4.91 -10.02 -43.48
N ASP A 561 4.21 -10.67 -44.40
CA ASP A 561 3.29 -10.06 -45.37
C ASP A 561 3.98 -9.11 -46.40
N GLU A 562 5.20 -9.45 -46.82
CA GLU A 562 6.02 -8.65 -47.76
C GLU A 562 6.46 -9.43 -49.01
N ILE A 563 5.80 -10.55 -49.31
CA ILE A 563 6.21 -11.48 -50.38
C ILE A 563 6.13 -10.89 -51.79
N ALA A 564 5.22 -9.95 -52.07
CA ALA A 564 5.00 -9.42 -53.42
C ALA A 564 6.28 -8.79 -54.01
N THR A 565 6.96 -7.97 -53.21
CA THR A 565 8.16 -7.23 -53.64
C THR A 565 9.34 -8.16 -53.89
N ILE A 566 9.59 -9.10 -52.98
CA ILE A 566 10.69 -10.05 -53.10
C ILE A 566 10.41 -11.11 -54.19
N GLN A 567 9.16 -11.53 -54.38
CA GLN A 567 8.79 -12.46 -55.45
C GLN A 567 9.03 -11.82 -56.83
N GLN A 568 8.65 -10.55 -57.00
CA GLN A 568 8.93 -9.82 -58.24
C GLN A 568 10.44 -9.74 -58.53
N ALA A 569 11.24 -9.43 -57.51
CA ALA A 569 12.70 -9.39 -57.61
C ALA A 569 13.28 -10.77 -57.98
N PHE A 570 12.77 -11.83 -57.35
CA PHE A 570 13.20 -13.22 -57.58
C PHE A 570 12.93 -13.67 -59.01
N THR A 571 11.72 -13.45 -59.53
CA THR A 571 11.36 -13.76 -60.93
C THR A 571 12.21 -13.00 -61.94
N HIS A 572 12.65 -11.78 -61.61
CA HIS A 572 13.49 -10.97 -62.49
C HIS A 572 14.96 -11.41 -62.49
N CYS A 573 15.50 -11.83 -61.34
CA CYS A 573 16.93 -12.14 -61.19
C CYS A 573 17.31 -13.59 -61.53
N PHE A 574 16.39 -14.55 -61.38
CA PHE A 574 16.66 -15.97 -61.56
C PHE A 574 15.81 -16.58 -62.68
N ASP A 575 16.46 -17.20 -63.67
CA ASP A 575 15.78 -17.91 -64.76
C ASP A 575 15.57 -19.41 -64.45
N MET A 576 14.94 -20.15 -65.36
CA MET A 576 14.71 -21.60 -65.14
C MET A 576 16.00 -22.42 -65.09
N MET A 577 17.01 -22.03 -65.87
CA MET A 577 18.27 -22.75 -65.92
C MET A 577 19.05 -22.58 -64.61
N ASP A 578 19.01 -21.38 -64.05
CA ASP A 578 19.53 -21.05 -62.72
C ASP A 578 18.86 -21.89 -61.63
N LEU A 579 17.53 -22.03 -61.69
CA LEU A 579 16.75 -22.80 -60.70
C LEU A 579 17.01 -24.31 -60.83
N GLU A 580 17.01 -24.87 -62.04
CA GLU A 580 17.26 -26.29 -62.27
C GLU A 580 18.68 -26.71 -61.87
N LYS A 581 19.66 -25.82 -62.06
CA LYS A 581 21.07 -26.11 -61.77
C LYS A 581 21.44 -25.89 -60.30
N ASN A 582 20.84 -24.89 -59.65
CA ASN A 582 21.34 -24.40 -58.36
C ASN A 582 20.31 -24.47 -57.22
N SER A 583 19.01 -24.64 -57.47
CA SER A 583 18.02 -24.82 -56.41
C SER A 583 17.93 -26.28 -55.97
N ARG A 584 17.86 -26.50 -54.66
CA ARG A 584 17.57 -27.82 -54.07
C ARG A 584 16.08 -28.05 -53.84
N SER A 585 15.24 -27.04 -54.06
CA SER A 585 13.81 -27.10 -53.81
C SER A 585 13.03 -27.66 -54.99
N GLN A 586 12.11 -28.59 -54.70
CA GLN A 586 11.16 -29.12 -55.67
C GLN A 586 10.08 -28.11 -56.10
N ASN A 587 10.12 -26.89 -55.52
CA ASN A 587 9.17 -25.80 -55.76
C ASN A 587 9.86 -24.52 -56.30
N ALA A 588 11.11 -24.61 -56.75
CA ALA A 588 11.84 -23.50 -57.35
C ALA A 588 11.06 -22.87 -58.53
N ASP A 589 10.47 -23.75 -59.36
CA ASP A 589 9.59 -23.41 -60.48
C ASP A 589 8.35 -22.63 -60.05
N PHE A 590 7.76 -22.96 -58.89
CA PHE A 590 6.61 -22.27 -58.32
C PHE A 590 6.94 -20.81 -57.98
N TYR A 591 8.10 -20.53 -57.37
CA TYR A 591 8.47 -19.17 -56.96
C TYR A 591 8.64 -18.21 -58.16
N ARG A 592 9.07 -18.73 -59.32
CA ARG A 592 9.27 -17.94 -60.54
C ARG A 592 7.97 -17.42 -61.14
N VAL A 593 6.87 -18.14 -60.99
CA VAL A 593 5.59 -17.72 -61.56
C VAL A 593 5.15 -16.44 -60.89
N HIS A 594 5.11 -15.33 -61.65
CA HIS A 594 4.80 -14.01 -61.10
C HIS A 594 3.48 -14.01 -60.33
N GLY A 595 3.53 -13.63 -59.06
CA GLY A 595 2.36 -13.60 -58.18
C GLY A 595 1.85 -14.98 -57.73
N SER A 596 2.56 -16.08 -57.98
CA SER A 596 2.13 -17.41 -57.52
C SER A 596 2.02 -17.51 -55.99
N VAL A 597 2.83 -16.75 -55.25
CA VAL A 597 2.77 -16.75 -53.79
C VAL A 597 1.86 -15.63 -53.31
N ALA A 598 2.12 -14.39 -53.75
CA ALA A 598 1.38 -13.21 -53.32
C ALA A 598 -0.08 -13.18 -53.77
N ASN A 599 -0.36 -13.58 -55.01
CA ASN A 599 -1.70 -13.49 -55.62
C ASN A 599 -2.42 -14.84 -55.65
N ILE A 600 -1.69 -15.97 -55.55
CA ILE A 600 -2.28 -17.32 -55.61
C ILE A 600 -2.10 -18.12 -54.32
N LEU A 601 -0.98 -18.11 -53.58
CA LEU A 601 -0.88 -18.91 -52.35
C LEU A 601 -1.57 -18.24 -51.15
N GLN A 602 -1.16 -17.02 -50.80
CA GLN A 602 -1.61 -16.33 -49.59
C GLN A 602 -3.13 -16.08 -49.57
N PRO A 603 -3.77 -15.55 -50.64
CA PRO A 603 -5.21 -15.30 -50.61
C PRO A 603 -6.02 -16.59 -50.50
N ALA A 604 -5.45 -17.71 -50.94
CA ALA A 604 -6.08 -19.03 -50.96
C ALA A 604 -6.19 -19.58 -49.56
N ILE A 605 -5.04 -19.56 -48.89
CA ILE A 605 -4.92 -20.02 -47.53
C ILE A 605 -5.74 -19.11 -46.63
N LYS A 606 -5.76 -17.80 -46.89
CA LYS A 606 -6.64 -16.87 -46.18
C LYS A 606 -8.11 -17.25 -46.32
N GLU A 607 -8.61 -17.49 -47.53
CA GLU A 607 -9.99 -17.94 -47.73
C GLU A 607 -10.26 -19.28 -47.05
N TRP A 608 -9.34 -20.24 -47.16
CA TRP A 608 -9.45 -21.54 -46.51
C TRP A 608 -9.56 -21.39 -44.98
N ILE A 609 -8.70 -20.58 -44.37
CA ILE A 609 -8.72 -20.33 -42.92
C ILE A 609 -9.98 -19.57 -42.51
N GLU A 610 -10.46 -18.59 -43.26
CA GLU A 610 -11.72 -17.88 -42.98
C GLU A 610 -12.93 -18.83 -42.99
N LEU A 611 -12.93 -19.86 -43.83
CA LEU A 611 -14.01 -20.85 -43.86
C LEU A 611 -14.05 -21.74 -42.62
N ILE A 612 -12.90 -22.10 -42.07
CA ILE A 612 -12.79 -23.00 -40.90
C ILE A 612 -12.75 -22.23 -39.58
N ASP A 613 -12.18 -21.02 -39.52
CA ASP A 613 -12.15 -20.14 -38.34
C ASP A 613 -12.79 -18.76 -38.62
N PRO A 614 -14.12 -18.69 -38.83
CA PRO A 614 -14.80 -17.47 -39.25
C PRO A 614 -14.80 -16.36 -38.19
N LYS A 615 -14.49 -16.69 -36.93
CA LYS A 615 -14.36 -15.71 -35.84
C LYS A 615 -13.03 -14.94 -35.90
N GLY A 616 -12.13 -15.29 -36.81
CA GLY A 616 -10.85 -14.63 -37.01
C GLY A 616 -10.02 -14.58 -35.74
N ARG A 617 -9.85 -15.71 -35.02
CA ARG A 617 -9.06 -15.70 -33.77
C ARG A 617 -7.62 -15.24 -34.00
N TRP A 618 -7.10 -15.50 -35.20
CA TRP A 618 -5.82 -15.03 -35.71
C TRP A 618 -5.70 -13.50 -35.85
N LEU A 619 -6.79 -12.72 -35.72
CA LEU A 619 -6.73 -11.25 -35.66
C LEU A 619 -6.45 -10.71 -34.24
N ARG A 620 -6.35 -11.58 -33.23
CA ARG A 620 -6.15 -11.19 -31.83
C ARG A 620 -4.67 -11.22 -31.44
N LYS A 621 -4.31 -10.42 -30.44
CA LYS A 621 -3.01 -10.52 -29.76
C LYS A 621 -3.07 -11.60 -28.69
N ILE A 622 -1.97 -12.36 -28.56
CA ILE A 622 -1.80 -13.36 -27.50
C ILE A 622 -1.75 -12.60 -26.17
N SER A 623 -2.72 -12.87 -25.28
CA SER A 623 -2.69 -12.32 -23.92
C SER A 623 -1.65 -13.10 -23.10
N GLU A 624 -0.88 -12.44 -22.23
CA GLU A 624 0.11 -13.12 -21.37
C GLU A 624 -0.54 -14.01 -20.27
N THR A 625 -1.86 -14.17 -20.29
CA THR A 625 -2.67 -14.84 -19.27
C THR A 625 -3.38 -16.11 -19.74
N ASP A 626 -3.28 -16.46 -21.02
CA ASP A 626 -3.65 -17.79 -21.55
C ASP A 626 -2.41 -18.68 -21.68
#